data_AF-A0A1A7WCE8-F1
#
_entry.id   AF-A0A1A7WCE8-F1
#
_cell.length_a   1.000
_cell.length_b   1.000
_cell.length_c   1.000
_cell.angle_alpha   90.00
_cell.angle_beta   90.00
_cell.angle_gamma   90.00
#
_symmetry.space_group_name_H-M   'P 1'
#
loop_
_entity.id
_entity.type
_entity.pdbx_description
1 polymer ?
#
loop_
_entity_poly.entity_id
_entity_poly.type
_entity_poly.pdbx_seq_one_letter_code
_entity_poly.pdbx_strand_id
1 'polypeptide(L)' 'ENIVDEIVRECARRGGAVTEPLVGFIVRAVVLDPRNEFEYDQLLSSQDVQKLKELCVEKLTEKCSPSLDTIKMQLYFD' A
#
# COMPACT_ATOMS: atom_id res chain seq x y z
N GLU A 1 -16.16 -2.72 -3.62
CA GLU A 1 -15.33 -2.89 -2.40
C GLU A 1 -14.28 -1.79 -2.40
N ASN A 2 -13.83 -1.37 -1.21
CA ASN A 2 -12.78 -0.37 -1.06
C ASN A 2 -11.40 -1.08 -1.15
N ILE A 3 -10.51 -0.55 -1.99
CA ILE A 3 -9.16 -1.09 -2.18
C ILE A 3 -8.35 -1.11 -0.88
N VAL A 4 -8.57 -0.14 0.02
CA VAL A 4 -7.92 -0.08 1.33
C VAL A 4 -8.29 -1.31 2.16
N ASP A 5 -9.59 -1.62 2.29
CA ASP A 5 -10.10 -2.74 3.07
C ASP A 5 -9.62 -4.10 2.52
N GLU A 6 -9.50 -4.23 1.20
CA GLU A 6 -8.92 -5.41 0.55
C GLU A 6 -7.45 -5.60 0.92
N ILE A 7 -6.64 -4.52 0.86
CA ILE A 7 -5.22 -4.57 1.21
C ILE A 7 -5.03 -4.87 2.69
N VAL A 8 -5.82 -4.26 3.58
CA VAL A 8 -5.77 -4.55 5.04
C VAL A 8 -6.02 -6.04 5.29
N ARG A 9 -7.08 -6.61 4.69
CA ARG A 9 -7.40 -8.04 4.83
C ARG A 9 -6.28 -8.94 4.33
N GLU A 10 -5.70 -8.63 3.18
CA GLU A 10 -4.62 -9.44 2.60
C GLU A 10 -3.32 -9.35 3.42
N CYS A 11 -2.98 -8.17 3.96
CA CYS A 11 -1.85 -8.01 4.86
C CYS A 11 -2.03 -8.84 6.14
N ALA A 12 -3.23 -8.80 6.74
CA ALA A 12 -3.55 -9.60 7.93
C ALA A 12 -3.41 -11.10 7.65
N ARG A 13 -3.84 -11.57 6.47
CA ARG A 13 -3.68 -12.97 6.02
C ARG A 13 -2.21 -13.38 5.88
N ARG A 14 -1.33 -12.45 5.49
CA ARG A 14 0.13 -12.66 5.37
C ARG A 14 0.90 -12.46 6.70
N GLY A 15 0.19 -12.20 7.80
CA GLY A 15 0.76 -12.07 9.14
C GLY A 15 1.21 -10.65 9.52
N GLY A 16 0.85 -9.63 8.73
CA GLY A 16 1.11 -8.22 9.03
C GLY A 16 -0.17 -7.48 9.39
N ALA A 17 -0.34 -7.10 10.66
CA ALA A 17 -1.41 -6.18 11.05
C ALA A 17 -1.04 -4.76 10.60
N VAL A 18 -1.92 -4.13 9.82
CA VAL A 18 -1.74 -2.77 9.28
C VAL A 18 -3.01 -1.96 9.51
N THR A 19 -2.86 -0.64 9.66
CA THR A 19 -3.98 0.28 9.86
C THR A 19 -4.40 0.93 8.54
N GLU A 20 -5.67 1.33 8.40
CA GLU A 20 -6.17 2.00 7.19
C GLU A 20 -5.37 3.26 6.81
N PRO A 21 -4.96 4.15 7.75
CA PRO A 21 -4.15 5.32 7.41
C PRO A 21 -2.79 4.94 6.81
N LEU A 22 -2.14 3.91 7.34
CA LEU A 22 -0.88 3.40 6.79
C LEU A 22 -1.07 2.85 5.38
N VAL A 23 -2.14 2.09 5.16
CA VAL A 23 -2.48 1.59 3.81
C VAL A 23 -2.76 2.75 2.85
N GLY A 24 -3.52 3.77 3.26
CA GLY A 24 -3.79 4.95 2.45
C GLY A 24 -2.51 5.70 2.05
N PHE A 25 -1.56 5.84 2.98
CA PHE A 25 -0.25 6.42 2.68
C PHE A 25 0.53 5.59 1.66
N ILE A 26 0.59 4.26 1.85
CA ILE A 26 1.31 3.37 0.93
C ILE A 26 0.67 3.34 -0.45
N VAL A 27 -0.66 3.28 -0.54
CA VAL A 27 -1.39 3.36 -1.82
C VAL A 27 -1.01 4.64 -2.57
N ARG A 28 -1.02 5.79 -1.89
CA ARG A 28 -0.61 7.06 -2.49
C ARG A 28 0.85 7.04 -2.92
N ALA A 29 1.75 6.54 -2.08
CA ALA A 29 3.17 6.44 -2.39
C ALA A 29 3.45 5.52 -3.60
N VAL A 30 2.71 4.41 -3.72
CA VAL A 30 2.83 3.46 -4.84
C VAL A 30 2.31 4.07 -6.14
N VAL A 31 1.16 4.76 -6.12
CA VAL A 31 0.60 5.42 -7.32
C VAL A 31 1.47 6.58 -7.80
N LEU A 32 2.08 7.34 -6.88
CA LEU A 32 2.92 8.49 -7.21
C LEU A 32 4.36 8.13 -7.59
N ASP A 33 4.79 6.89 -7.37
CA ASP A 33 6.14 6.45 -7.72
C ASP A 33 6.22 6.13 -9.23
N PRO A 34 6.95 6.92 -10.03
CA PRO A 34 7.01 6.75 -11.49
C PRO A 34 7.60 5.39 -11.90
N ARG A 35 8.32 4.71 -11.01
CA ARG A 35 8.87 3.37 -11.27
C ARG A 35 7.80 2.28 -11.33
N ASN A 36 6.60 2.55 -10.80
CA ASN A 36 5.49 1.59 -10.86
C ASN A 36 4.65 1.75 -12.13
N GLU A 37 4.97 2.72 -13.00
CA GLU A 37 4.39 2.86 -14.35
C GLU A 37 2.84 2.89 -14.35
N PHE A 38 2.23 3.54 -13.35
CA PHE A 38 0.81 3.81 -13.38
C PHE A 38 0.53 5.01 -14.29
N GLU A 39 -0.41 4.85 -15.22
CA GLU A 39 -0.89 5.94 -16.08
C GLU A 39 -1.57 7.01 -15.21
N TYR A 40 -1.04 8.24 -15.21
CA TYR A 40 -1.51 9.33 -14.35
C TYR A 40 -2.85 9.93 -14.80
N ASP A 41 -3.20 9.79 -16.09
CA ASP A 41 -4.33 10.48 -16.73
C ASP A 41 -5.48 9.53 -17.12
N GLN A 42 -5.36 8.23 -16.83
CA GLN A 42 -6.40 7.24 -17.12
C GLN A 42 -6.97 6.64 -15.84
N LEU A 43 -8.26 6.31 -15.89
CA LEU A 43 -8.88 5.45 -14.88
C LEU A 43 -8.09 4.15 -14.79
N LEU A 44 -7.64 3.78 -13.58
CA LEU A 44 -6.92 2.54 -13.34
C LEU A 44 -7.71 1.36 -13.92
N SER A 45 -7.06 0.59 -14.80
CA SER A 45 -7.67 -0.62 -15.34
C SER A 45 -7.78 -1.68 -14.23
N SER A 46 -8.57 -2.71 -14.45
CA SER A 46 -8.63 -3.86 -13.52
C SER A 46 -7.26 -4.51 -13.30
N GLN A 47 -6.37 -4.46 -14.30
CA GLN A 47 -5.00 -4.96 -14.17
C GLN A 47 -4.16 -4.05 -13.28
N ASP A 48 -4.27 -2.73 -13.45
CA ASP A 48 -3.57 -1.75 -12.62
C ASP A 48 -4.01 -1.82 -11.17
N VAL A 49 -5.31 -2.05 -10.93
CA VAL A 49 -5.84 -2.25 -9.57
C VAL A 49 -5.24 -3.50 -8.93
N GLN A 50 -5.06 -4.59 -9.68
CA GLN A 50 -4.41 -5.79 -9.14
C GLN A 50 -2.91 -5.55 -8.88
N LYS A 51 -2.19 -4.92 -9.82
CA LYS A 51 -0.78 -4.52 -9.65
C LYS A 51 -0.60 -3.62 -8.41
N LEU A 52 -1.47 -2.64 -8.24
CA LEU A 52 -1.48 -1.72 -7.10
C LEU A 52 -1.64 -2.47 -5.78
N LYS A 53 -2.60 -3.41 -5.71
CA LYS A 53 -2.80 -4.25 -4.52
C LYS A 53 -1.56 -5.08 -4.20
N GLU A 54 -0.98 -5.76 -5.19
CA GLU A 54 0.22 -6.58 -4.98
C GLU A 54 1.39 -5.75 -4.46
N LEU A 55 1.69 -4.60 -5.09
CA LEU A 55 2.77 -3.71 -4.67
C LEU A 55 2.54 -3.14 -3.27
N CYS A 56 1.30 -2.80 -2.92
CA CYS A 56 0.98 -2.31 -1.58
C CYS A 56 1.19 -3.40 -0.53
N VAL A 57 0.66 -4.61 -0.78
CA VAL A 57 0.79 -5.74 0.15
C VAL A 57 2.26 -6.13 0.32
N GLU A 58 3.04 -6.18 -0.77
CA GLU A 58 4.47 -6.48 -0.70
C GLU A 58 5.22 -5.46 0.17
N LYS A 59 5.02 -4.16 -0.08
CA LYS A 59 5.63 -3.09 0.74
C LYS A 59 5.20 -3.16 2.21
N LEU A 60 3.94 -3.43 2.49
CA LEU A 60 3.39 -3.46 3.85
C LEU A 60 3.83 -4.69 4.65
N THR A 61 4.16 -5.78 3.95
CA THR A 61 4.59 -7.05 4.56
C THR A 61 6.10 -7.28 4.45
N GLU A 62 6.83 -6.33 3.86
CA GLU A 62 8.29 -6.34 3.78
C GLU A 62 8.89 -6.39 5.19
N LYS A 63 9.70 -7.42 5.43
CA LYS A 63 10.41 -7.59 6.70
C LYS A 63 11.64 -6.69 6.71
N CYS A 64 11.91 -6.06 7.84
CA CYS A 64 13.10 -5.23 8.04
C CYS A 64 13.20 -4.07 7.03
N SER A 65 12.11 -3.32 6.85
CA SER A 65 12.06 -2.12 6.00
C SER A 65 12.14 -0.85 6.86
N PRO A 66 13.32 -0.20 7.00
CA PRO A 66 13.49 0.98 7.87
C PRO A 66 12.59 2.15 7.45
N SER A 67 12.30 2.26 6.15
CA SER A 67 11.37 3.24 5.60
C SER A 67 9.95 3.01 6.11
N LEU A 68 9.48 1.76 6.11
CA LEU A 68 8.17 1.41 6.62
C LEU A 68 8.07 1.66 8.14
N ASP A 69 9.12 1.33 8.89
CA ASP A 69 9.17 1.57 10.34
C ASP A 69 9.13 3.08 10.66
N THR A 70 9.81 3.91 9.86
CA THR A 70 9.77 5.37 10.00
C THR A 70 8.36 5.92 9.77
N ILE A 71 7.66 5.44 8.72
CA ILE A 71 6.27 5.85 8.43
C ILE A 71 5.33 5.41 9.55
N LYS A 72 5.48 4.17 10.05
CA LYS A 72 4.68 3.66 11.18
C LYS A 72 4.89 4.50 12.44
N MET A 73 6.14 4.90 12.72
CA MET A 73 6.44 5.80 13.84
C MET A 73 5.76 7.15 13.65
N GLN A 74 5.88 7.77 12.47
CA GLN A 74 5.25 9.06 12.18
C GLN A 74 3.72 9.01 12.36
N LEU A 75 3.07 8.00 11.78
CA LEU A 75 1.61 7.81 11.88
C LEU A 75 1.11 7.43 13.28
N TYR A 76 1.99 6.94 14.16
CA TYR A 76 1.61 6.67 15.55
C TYR A 76 1.54 7.96 16.39
N PHE A 77 2.29 8.99 15.99
CA PHE A 77 2.38 10.26 16.71
C PHE A 77 1.48 11.37 16.14
N ASP A 78 0.89 11.16 14.95
CA ASP A 78 -0.23 11.97 14.41
C ASP A 78 -1.57 11.50 15.01
#